data_AF-A0A661CK10-F1
#
_entry.id   AF-A0A661CK10-F1
#
_cell.length_a   1.000
_cell.length_b   1.000
_cell.length_c   1.000
_cell.angle_alpha   90.00
_cell.angle_beta   90.00
_cell.angle_gamma   90.00
#
_symmetry.space_group_name_H-M   'P 1'
#
loop_
_entity.id
_entity.type
_entity.pdbx_description
1 polymer ?
#
loop_
_entity_poly.entity_id
_entity_poly.type
_entity_poly.pdbx_seq_one_letter_code
_entity_poly.pdbx_strand_id
1 'polypeptide(L)'
;MTILNDSQLAILNGDMQTNPGVTDMVAAEDDIGLAEYYNIATQNEGWITEYTLGTLFEAIDWQETISRSDAERDMLQFMYSFGYVNMSRLNIRQGMGDIYSGSDPRTVAQREALIEAAKRLINRVETLLVEEESQGAYVLGFEGDISYIDAAAARTL
;
A
#
# COMPACT_ATOMS: atom_id res chain seq x y z
N MET A 1 -10.42 -10.27 -7.01
CA MET A 1 -10.65 -9.13 -7.92
C MET A 1 -11.63 -8.22 -7.21
N THR A 2 -11.14 -7.09 -6.72
CA THR A 2 -11.94 -6.11 -5.97
C THR A 2 -12.53 -5.14 -6.98
N ILE A 3 -13.85 -4.99 -6.99
CA ILE A 3 -14.56 -4.06 -7.88
C ILE A 3 -14.50 -2.67 -7.25
N LEU A 4 -14.19 -1.64 -8.05
CA LEU A 4 -14.22 -0.24 -7.57
C LEU A 4 -15.64 0.17 -7.18
N ASN A 5 -15.77 0.93 -6.09
CA ASN A 5 -17.07 1.49 -5.70
C ASN A 5 -17.43 2.73 -6.55
N ASP A 6 -18.70 3.15 -6.51
CA ASP A 6 -19.22 4.27 -7.32
C ASP A 6 -18.40 5.56 -7.17
N SER A 7 -17.93 5.86 -5.96
CA SER A 7 -17.11 7.05 -5.72
C SER A 7 -15.73 6.94 -6.37
N GLN A 8 -15.11 5.76 -6.33
CA GLN A 8 -13.82 5.50 -6.98
C GLN A 8 -13.95 5.54 -8.50
N LEU A 9 -15.03 4.97 -9.04
CA LEU A 9 -15.31 5.02 -10.47
C LEU A 9 -15.52 6.47 -10.96
N ALA A 10 -16.22 7.31 -10.18
CA ALA A 10 -16.41 8.72 -10.52
C ALA A 10 -15.09 9.52 -10.52
N ILE A 11 -14.18 9.23 -9.58
CA ILE A 11 -12.84 9.84 -9.55
C ILE A 11 -12.04 9.40 -10.79
N LEU A 12 -12.07 8.10 -11.10
CA LEU A 12 -11.38 7.54 -12.26
C LEU A 12 -11.92 8.13 -13.58
N ASN A 13 -13.25 8.28 -13.71
CA ASN A 13 -13.88 8.98 -14.83
C ASN A 13 -13.36 10.42 -14.95
N GLY A 14 -13.34 11.17 -13.85
CA GLY A 14 -12.85 12.55 -13.85
C GLY A 14 -11.41 12.68 -14.33
N ASP A 15 -10.53 11.74 -13.96
CA ASP A 15 -9.17 11.68 -14.49
C ASP A 15 -9.17 11.36 -15.98
N MET A 16 -9.94 10.35 -16.43
CA MET A 16 -10.02 9.96 -17.85
C MET A 16 -10.44 11.11 -18.77
N GLN A 17 -11.33 12.00 -18.31
CA GLN A 17 -11.80 13.15 -19.09
C GLN A 17 -10.76 14.28 -19.21
N THR A 18 -9.77 14.32 -18.31
CA THR A 18 -8.84 15.45 -18.20
C THR A 18 -7.37 15.07 -18.44
N ASN A 19 -7.04 13.80 -18.31
CA ASN A 19 -5.69 13.28 -18.46
C ASN A 19 -5.33 13.11 -19.94
N PRO A 20 -4.36 13.88 -20.47
CA PRO A 20 -3.97 13.81 -21.87
C PRO A 20 -3.33 12.46 -22.25
N GLY A 21 -2.85 11.68 -21.26
CA GLY A 21 -2.24 10.37 -21.48
C GLY A 21 -3.23 9.28 -21.89
N VAL A 22 -4.54 9.51 -21.72
CA VAL A 22 -5.59 8.53 -22.03
C VAL A 22 -6.66 9.05 -22.98
N THR A 23 -6.58 10.30 -23.43
CA THR A 23 -7.60 10.92 -24.29
C THR A 23 -7.93 10.10 -25.54
N ASP A 24 -6.90 9.60 -26.23
CA ASP A 24 -7.11 8.79 -27.44
C ASP A 24 -7.73 7.42 -27.11
N MET A 25 -7.39 6.83 -25.97
CA MET A 25 -7.95 5.55 -25.50
C MET A 25 -9.42 5.71 -25.13
N VAL A 26 -9.77 6.80 -24.43
CA VAL A 26 -11.17 7.14 -24.09
C VAL A 26 -11.99 7.33 -25.37
N ALA A 27 -11.48 8.08 -26.35
CA ALA A 27 -12.17 8.33 -27.61
C ALA A 27 -12.33 7.06 -28.47
N ALA A 28 -11.37 6.14 -28.39
CA ALA A 28 -11.40 4.85 -29.08
C ALA A 28 -12.16 3.74 -28.32
N GLU A 29 -12.62 4.02 -27.11
CA GLU A 29 -13.21 3.03 -26.19
C GLU A 29 -12.26 1.84 -25.91
N ASP A 30 -10.96 2.11 -25.84
CA ASP A 30 -9.93 1.10 -25.57
C ASP A 30 -9.82 0.84 -24.05
N ASP A 31 -10.80 0.10 -23.52
CA ASP A 31 -10.90 -0.21 -22.09
C ASP A 31 -9.74 -1.11 -21.60
N ILE A 32 -9.12 -1.88 -22.49
CA ILE A 32 -7.91 -2.66 -22.19
C ILE A 32 -6.72 -1.71 -22.03
N GLY A 33 -6.49 -0.80 -22.99
CA GLY A 33 -5.43 0.19 -22.92
C GLY A 33 -5.58 1.13 -21.72
N LEU A 34 -6.81 1.49 -21.34
CA LEU A 34 -7.10 2.26 -20.13
C LEU A 34 -6.67 1.50 -18.87
N ALA A 35 -7.08 0.23 -18.74
CA ALA A 35 -6.68 -0.59 -17.59
C ALA A 35 -5.14 -0.74 -17.51
N GLU A 36 -4.49 -1.01 -18.64
CA GLU A 36 -3.02 -1.09 -18.72
C GLU A 36 -2.36 0.23 -18.31
N TYR A 37 -2.87 1.37 -18.78
CA TYR A 37 -2.35 2.68 -18.42
C TYR A 37 -2.40 2.92 -16.90
N TYR A 38 -3.53 2.64 -16.27
CA TYR A 38 -3.75 2.91 -14.85
C TYR A 38 -3.03 1.91 -13.92
N ASN A 39 -2.79 0.69 -14.38
CA ASN A 39 -2.07 -0.34 -13.61
C ASN A 39 -0.53 -0.20 -13.67
N ILE A 40 0.00 0.75 -14.45
CA ILE A 40 1.44 1.01 -14.48
C ILE A 40 1.91 1.57 -13.12
N ALA A 41 2.98 0.98 -12.59
CA ALA A 41 3.66 1.44 -11.39
C ALA A 41 4.19 2.88 -11.53
N THR A 42 4.16 3.62 -10.43
CA THR A 42 4.67 4.99 -10.32
C THR A 42 5.94 5.03 -9.47
N GLN A 43 6.46 6.24 -9.22
CA GLN A 43 7.54 6.46 -8.24
C GLN A 43 7.01 6.74 -6.83
N ASN A 44 5.69 6.74 -6.66
CA ASN A 44 5.06 6.96 -5.36
C ASN A 44 5.06 5.67 -4.56
N GLU A 45 5.24 5.81 -3.25
CA GLU A 45 5.16 4.70 -2.30
C GLU A 45 3.83 4.73 -1.55
N GLY A 46 3.27 3.55 -1.28
CA GLY A 46 2.10 3.36 -0.45
C GLY A 46 2.34 2.33 0.64
N TRP A 47 1.61 2.48 1.74
CA TRP A 47 1.61 1.52 2.85
C TRP A 47 0.88 0.24 2.46
N ILE A 48 1.52 -0.92 2.67
CA ILE A 48 0.93 -2.23 2.39
C ILE A 48 -0.21 -2.52 3.39
N THR A 49 -1.38 -2.94 2.92
CA THR A 49 -2.51 -3.28 3.82
C THR A 49 -2.49 -4.73 4.30
N GLU A 50 -1.70 -5.59 3.65
CA GLU A 50 -1.49 -6.99 3.99
C GLU A 50 0.00 -7.29 4.21
N TYR A 51 0.58 -6.74 5.28
CA TYR A 51 1.97 -7.03 5.65
C TYR A 51 2.04 -8.37 6.38
N THR A 52 2.56 -9.38 5.70
CA THR A 52 2.56 -10.77 6.18
C THR A 52 3.76 -11.07 7.08
N LEU A 53 3.69 -12.18 7.81
CA LEU A 53 4.88 -12.72 8.48
C LEU A 53 6.02 -12.96 7.49
N GLY A 54 5.75 -13.51 6.30
CA GLY A 54 6.81 -13.74 5.31
C GLY A 54 7.62 -12.48 4.99
N THR A 55 6.92 -11.36 4.77
CA THR A 55 7.55 -10.05 4.53
C THR A 55 8.34 -9.56 5.74
N LEU A 56 7.80 -9.74 6.96
CA LEU A 56 8.52 -9.47 8.20
C LEU A 56 9.82 -10.28 8.30
N PHE A 57 9.77 -11.58 8.02
CA PHE A 57 10.90 -12.50 8.10
C PHE A 57 12.07 -12.09 7.19
N GLU A 58 11.80 -11.44 6.06
CA GLU A 58 12.82 -10.95 5.13
C GLU A 58 13.50 -9.66 5.62
N ALA A 59 12.81 -8.84 6.41
CA ALA A 59 13.30 -7.55 6.90
C ALA A 59 13.85 -7.58 8.33
N ILE A 60 13.62 -8.68 9.07
CA ILE A 60 13.96 -8.77 10.49
C ILE A 60 15.43 -9.16 10.73
N ASP A 61 16.08 -8.46 11.64
CA ASP A 61 17.32 -8.86 12.28
C ASP A 61 17.00 -9.74 13.50
N TRP A 62 17.32 -11.02 13.37
CA TRP A 62 17.06 -12.02 14.40
C TRP A 62 17.81 -11.76 15.70
N GLN A 63 19.04 -11.24 15.67
CA GLN A 63 19.73 -11.04 16.94
C GLN A 63 19.21 -9.80 17.68
N GLU A 64 18.70 -8.79 16.98
CA GLU A 64 17.97 -7.69 17.63
C GLU A 64 16.66 -8.20 18.24
N THR A 65 15.93 -9.05 17.52
CA THR A 65 14.67 -9.60 18.02
C THR A 65 14.89 -10.51 19.25
N ILE A 66 15.98 -11.28 19.28
CA ILE A 66 16.39 -12.09 20.44
C ILE A 66 16.82 -11.21 21.62
N SER A 67 17.34 -10.00 21.39
CA SER A 67 17.78 -9.10 22.46
C SER A 67 16.62 -8.40 23.17
N ARG A 68 15.42 -8.35 22.55
CA ARG A 68 14.20 -7.76 23.13
C ARG A 68 13.73 -8.50 24.37
N SER A 69 12.80 -7.89 25.11
CA SER A 69 12.12 -8.54 26.23
C SER A 69 11.11 -9.59 25.76
N ASP A 70 10.75 -10.52 26.64
CA ASP A 70 9.72 -11.53 26.34
C ASP A 70 8.38 -10.86 25.98
N ALA A 71 7.97 -9.83 26.72
CA ALA A 71 6.73 -9.11 26.47
C ALA A 71 6.69 -8.45 25.07
N GLU A 72 7.82 -7.94 24.58
CA GLU A 72 7.90 -7.31 23.26
C GLU A 72 7.84 -8.35 22.13
N ARG A 73 8.50 -9.49 22.30
CA ARG A 73 8.41 -10.61 21.36
C ARG A 73 7.00 -11.20 21.31
N ASP A 74 6.37 -11.37 22.47
CA ASP A 74 5.00 -11.88 22.58
C ASP A 74 4.01 -10.90 21.92
N MET A 75 4.23 -9.59 22.09
CA MET A 75 3.41 -8.58 21.41
C MET A 75 3.61 -8.62 19.90
N LEU A 76 4.85 -8.77 19.42
CA LEU A 76 5.13 -8.95 17.99
C LEU A 76 4.39 -10.18 17.46
N GLN A 77 4.46 -11.33 18.15
CA GLN A 77 3.71 -12.52 17.74
C GLN A 77 2.19 -12.30 17.76
N PHE A 78 1.69 -11.59 18.78
CA PHE A 78 0.27 -11.26 18.89
C PHE A 78 -0.22 -10.39 17.73
N MET A 79 0.58 -9.41 17.27
CA MET A 79 0.24 -8.57 16.12
C MET A 79 -0.06 -9.41 14.87
N TYR A 80 0.70 -10.50 14.66
CA TYR A 80 0.51 -11.40 13.51
C TYR A 80 -0.39 -12.62 13.78
N SER A 81 -1.01 -12.71 14.96
CA SER A 81 -1.84 -13.89 15.32
C SER A 81 -3.04 -14.11 14.40
N PHE A 82 -3.45 -13.07 13.66
CA PHE A 82 -4.53 -13.11 12.68
C PHE A 82 -4.04 -13.18 11.22
N GLY A 83 -2.75 -13.42 10.99
CA GLY A 83 -2.15 -13.69 9.68
C GLY A 83 -1.33 -12.52 9.10
N TYR A 84 -1.96 -11.36 8.95
CA TYR A 84 -1.30 -10.15 8.42
C TYR A 84 -1.60 -8.94 9.30
N VAL A 85 -0.74 -7.93 9.22
CA VAL A 85 -0.96 -6.62 9.84
C VAL A 85 -1.18 -5.58 8.77
N ASN A 86 -2.14 -4.68 9.00
CA ASN A 86 -2.38 -3.58 8.08
C ASN A 86 -1.50 -2.40 8.45
N MET A 87 -0.40 -2.23 7.71
CA MET A 87 0.58 -1.17 7.93
C MET A 87 0.09 0.20 7.45
N SER A 88 -1.05 0.30 6.76
CA SER A 88 -1.69 1.58 6.47
C SER A 88 -2.29 2.23 7.73
N ARG A 89 -2.51 1.46 8.79
CA ARG A 89 -3.01 1.97 10.08
C ARG A 89 -1.89 2.53 10.95
N LEU A 90 -2.01 3.81 11.32
CA LEU A 90 -1.00 4.51 12.12
C LEU A 90 -0.69 3.81 13.45
N ASN A 91 -1.69 3.31 14.16
CA ASN A 91 -1.51 2.63 15.44
C ASN A 91 -0.71 1.32 15.31
N ILE A 92 -0.83 0.62 14.17
CA ILE A 92 -0.04 -0.59 13.90
C ILE A 92 1.43 -0.21 13.64
N ARG A 93 1.67 0.84 12.86
CA ARG A 93 3.04 1.38 12.64
C ARG A 93 3.69 1.84 13.94
N GLN A 94 2.92 2.54 14.79
CA GLN A 94 3.36 2.96 16.12
C GLN A 94 3.70 1.75 17.01
N GLY A 95 2.82 0.75 17.08
CA GLY A 95 3.08 -0.47 17.85
C GLY A 95 4.35 -1.21 17.41
N MET A 96 4.59 -1.31 16.09
CA MET A 96 5.85 -1.85 15.55
C MET A 96 7.06 -1.01 15.98
N GLY A 97 6.93 0.32 15.91
CA GLY A 97 7.97 1.25 16.36
C GLY A 97 8.26 1.17 17.87
N ASP A 98 7.23 0.91 18.68
CA ASP A 98 7.32 0.78 20.14
C ASP A 98 8.02 -0.53 20.56
N ILE A 99 7.73 -1.64 19.87
CA ILE A 99 8.42 -2.93 20.07
C ILE A 99 9.92 -2.78 19.83
N TYR A 100 10.31 -2.02 18.80
CA TYR A 100 11.71 -1.71 18.50
C TYR A 100 12.07 -0.29 18.95
N SER A 101 11.60 0.12 20.13
CA SER A 101 11.96 1.40 20.74
C SER A 101 13.38 1.36 21.32
N GLY A 102 14.06 2.50 21.28
CA GLY A 102 15.45 2.65 21.71
C GLY A 102 16.26 3.52 20.75
N SER A 103 17.46 3.90 21.20
CA SER A 103 18.43 4.70 20.44
C SER A 103 19.66 3.91 20.03
N ASP A 104 19.71 2.61 20.32
CA ASP A 104 20.79 1.76 19.83
C ASP A 104 20.77 1.75 18.29
N PRO A 105 21.91 1.92 17.61
CA PRO A 105 21.95 1.97 16.15
C PRO A 105 21.32 0.75 15.48
N ARG A 106 21.45 -0.44 16.09
CA ARG A 106 20.85 -1.67 15.58
C ARG A 106 19.33 -1.63 15.70
N THR A 107 18.81 -1.19 16.84
CA THR A 107 17.37 -1.02 17.06
C THR A 107 16.78 0.00 16.09
N VAL A 108 17.47 1.11 15.84
CA VAL A 108 17.05 2.12 14.86
C VAL A 108 17.03 1.52 13.45
N ALA A 109 18.11 0.84 13.04
CA ALA A 109 18.20 0.19 11.74
C ALA A 109 17.11 -0.90 11.55
N GLN A 110 16.81 -1.68 12.60
CA GLN A 110 15.73 -2.65 12.57
C GLN A 110 14.37 -1.98 12.32
N ARG A 111 14.08 -0.87 13.02
CA ARG A 111 12.83 -0.14 12.85
C ARG A 111 12.70 0.42 11.44
N GLU A 112 13.77 1.02 10.92
CA GLU A 112 13.82 1.54 9.55
C GLU A 112 13.58 0.41 8.54
N ALA A 113 14.27 -0.74 8.68
CA ALA A 113 14.09 -1.87 7.79
C ALA A 113 12.64 -2.41 7.77
N LEU A 114 11.98 -2.50 8.93
CA LEU A 114 10.59 -2.96 9.01
C LEU A 114 9.60 -1.95 8.40
N ILE A 115 9.89 -0.66 8.55
CA ILE A 115 9.05 0.40 7.98
C ILE A 115 9.22 0.48 6.47
N GLU A 116 10.44 0.37 5.95
CA GLU A 116 10.70 0.34 4.51
C GLU A 116 10.10 -0.89 3.85
N ALA A 117 10.20 -2.07 4.47
CA ALA A 117 9.57 -3.28 3.98
C ALA A 117 8.03 -3.18 3.95
N ALA A 118 7.44 -2.31 4.76
CA ALA A 118 6.00 -2.06 4.81
C ALA A 118 5.50 -1.08 3.74
N LYS A 119 6.38 -0.62 2.85
CA LYS A 119 6.07 0.24 1.71
C LYS A 119 6.27 -0.50 0.40
N ARG A 120 5.54 -0.09 -0.63
CA ARG A 120 5.74 -0.53 -2.01
C ARG A 120 5.47 0.59 -2.98
N LEU A 121 6.01 0.48 -4.20
CA LEU A 121 5.57 1.33 -5.30
C LEU A 121 4.10 1.03 -5.63
N ILE A 122 3.33 2.08 -5.86
CA ILE A 122 1.91 2.01 -6.18
C ILE A 122 1.66 2.35 -7.63
N ASN A 123 0.60 1.80 -8.21
CA ASN A 123 0.21 2.10 -9.59
C ASN A 123 -0.53 3.45 -9.68
N ARG A 124 -0.87 3.89 -10.90
CA ARG A 124 -1.51 5.19 -11.12
C ARG A 124 -2.92 5.25 -10.54
N VAL A 125 -3.70 4.16 -10.64
CA VAL A 125 -5.05 4.14 -10.05
C VAL A 125 -5.00 4.17 -8.52
N GLU A 126 -4.09 3.45 -7.90
CA GLU A 126 -3.86 3.51 -6.46
C GLU A 126 -3.42 4.91 -6.03
N THR A 127 -2.57 5.58 -6.81
CA THR A 127 -2.17 6.98 -6.57
C THR A 127 -3.36 7.94 -6.71
N LEU A 128 -4.25 7.70 -7.67
CA LEU A 128 -5.44 8.51 -7.89
C LEU A 128 -6.47 8.33 -6.77
N LEU A 129 -6.56 7.13 -6.19
CA LEU A 129 -7.52 6.73 -5.17
C LEU A 129 -6.92 6.74 -3.75
N VAL A 130 -5.95 7.62 -3.50
CA VAL A 130 -5.34 7.84 -2.18
C VAL A 130 -6.36 8.42 -1.20
N GLU A 131 -6.36 7.91 0.04
CA GLU A 131 -7.15 8.48 1.15
C GLU A 131 -6.42 9.66 1.79
N GLU A 132 -5.13 9.47 2.11
CA GLU A 132 -4.28 10.49 2.70
C GLU A 132 -2.80 10.22 2.42
N GLU A 133 -1.97 11.24 2.55
CA GLU A 133 -0.52 11.12 2.57
C GLU A 133 -0.02 11.07 4.02
N SER A 134 0.79 10.07 4.36
CA SER A 134 1.27 9.86 5.73
C SER A 134 2.76 9.55 5.74
N GLN A 135 3.57 10.51 6.20
CA GLN A 135 5.01 10.37 6.46
C GLN A 135 5.76 9.53 5.41
N GLY A 136 5.83 10.05 4.19
CA GLY A 136 6.65 9.48 3.12
C GLY A 136 6.01 8.33 2.34
N ALA A 137 4.77 7.93 2.66
CA ALA A 137 4.00 7.00 1.84
C ALA A 137 2.49 7.27 1.92
N TYR A 138 1.75 6.89 0.89
CA TYR A 138 0.31 7.06 0.81
C TYR A 138 -0.47 5.98 1.57
N VAL A 139 -1.60 6.37 2.16
CA VAL A 139 -2.63 5.46 2.65
C VAL A 139 -3.61 5.21 1.51
N LEU A 140 -3.78 3.94 1.15
CA LEU A 140 -4.52 3.53 -0.03
C LEU A 140 -6.00 3.33 0.29
N GLY A 141 -6.89 3.99 -0.47
CA GLY A 141 -8.33 3.70 -0.47
C GLY A 141 -8.72 2.55 -1.38
N PHE A 142 -7.78 2.10 -2.20
CA PHE A 142 -7.87 0.92 -3.06
C PHE A 142 -6.47 0.32 -3.21
N GLU A 143 -6.36 -1.00 -3.12
CA GLU A 143 -5.13 -1.75 -3.34
C GLU A 143 -5.36 -2.82 -4.40
N GLY A 144 -4.54 -2.79 -5.46
CA GLY A 144 -4.55 -3.74 -6.56
C GLY A 144 -4.61 -3.09 -7.93
N ASP A 145 -4.85 -3.94 -8.92
CA ASP A 145 -5.04 -3.55 -10.32
C ASP A 145 -6.52 -3.49 -10.66
N ILE A 146 -6.88 -2.58 -11.57
CA ILE A 146 -8.21 -2.54 -12.17
C ILE A 146 -8.30 -3.44 -13.39
N SER A 147 -9.47 -4.02 -13.63
CA SER A 147 -9.74 -4.77 -14.85
C SER A 147 -10.23 -3.84 -15.97
N TYR A 148 -10.26 -4.35 -17.21
CA TYR A 148 -10.92 -3.64 -18.31
C TYR A 148 -12.42 -3.40 -18.05
N ILE A 149 -13.06 -4.20 -17.19
CA ILE A 149 -14.46 -4.03 -16.82
C ILE A 149 -14.62 -2.79 -15.93
N ASP A 150 -13.70 -2.59 -14.97
CA ASP A 150 -13.68 -1.41 -14.11
C ASP A 150 -13.38 -0.14 -14.93
N ALA A 151 -12.45 -0.24 -15.88
CA ALA A 151 -12.14 0.85 -16.81
C ALA A 151 -13.34 1.22 -17.69
N ALA A 152 -14.03 0.23 -18.26
CA ALA A 152 -15.24 0.45 -19.05
C ALA A 152 -16.38 1.06 -18.20
N ALA A 153 -16.55 0.60 -16.96
CA ALA A 153 -17.54 1.14 -16.04
C ALA A 153 -17.23 2.61 -15.71
N ALA A 154 -15.97 2.95 -15.42
CA ALA A 154 -15.56 4.33 -15.17
C ALA A 154 -15.75 5.22 -16.39
N ARG A 155 -15.37 4.78 -17.60
CA ARG A 155 -15.53 5.56 -18.84
C ARG A 155 -16.98 5.93 -19.15
N THR A 156 -17.94 5.07 -18.76
CA THR A 156 -19.36 5.20 -19.10
C THR A 156 -20.22 5.91 -18.05
N LEU A 157 -19.63 6.30 -16.92
CA LEU A 157 -20.22 7.20 -15.91
C LEU A 157 -20.36 8.63 -16.43
#